data_AF-A0A6P0KC92-F1
#
_entry.id   AF-A0A6P0KC92-F1
#
_cell.length_a   1.000
_cell.length_b   1.000
_cell.length_c   1.000
_cell.angle_alpha   90.00
_cell.angle_beta   90.00
_cell.angle_gamma   90.00
#
_symmetry.space_group_name_H-M   'P 1'
#
loop_
_entity.id
_entity.type
_entity.pdbx_description
1 polymer ?
#
loop_
_entity_poly.entity_id
_entity_poly.type
_entity_poly.pdbx_seq_one_letter_code
_entity_poly.pdbx_strand_id
1 'polypeptide(L)'
;MSKNLTTGGFINPQQLPLEQVCLEVAALLKVTLKQIERLELWPHQIWVKFVEGRGKFISYRRLPLWVEQGIAAINNCRDHSSLKLLAEALSVERDWYQDSNDSELLQQWDLTISLWRQAWGEKSQEITQEEEQLKPLRAHQQAASNWLQAWQQVLHFCSDCDSLNRLATEIEQQSHEFADLPEIMAALRQILQQRWLELSHTKVADAV
;
A
#
# COMPACT_ATOMS: atom_id res chain seq x y z
N MET A 1 -16.02 -8.70 -15.94
CA MET A 1 -16.69 -7.38 -15.87
C MET A 1 -15.73 -6.41 -15.21
N SER A 2 -15.51 -5.23 -15.79
CA SER A 2 -14.64 -4.22 -15.19
C SER A 2 -15.30 -3.65 -13.92
N LYS A 3 -14.52 -3.45 -12.85
CA LYS A 3 -15.02 -2.98 -11.56
C LYS A 3 -14.86 -1.45 -11.48
N ASN A 4 -15.93 -0.73 -11.17
CA ASN A 4 -15.90 0.71 -10.91
C ASN A 4 -15.42 1.01 -9.46
N LEU A 5 -15.34 2.28 -9.04
CA LEU A 5 -14.78 2.61 -7.71
C LEU A 5 -15.55 1.97 -6.55
N THR A 6 -16.87 1.82 -6.68
CA THR A 6 -17.72 1.16 -5.68
C THR A 6 -17.51 -0.36 -5.67
N THR A 7 -17.66 -1.00 -6.83
CA THR A 7 -17.61 -2.47 -6.97
C THR A 7 -16.18 -3.02 -6.84
N GLY A 8 -15.18 -2.17 -7.07
CA GLY A 8 -13.77 -2.42 -6.79
C GLY A 8 -13.44 -2.37 -5.30
N GLY A 9 -14.34 -1.85 -4.46
CA GLY A 9 -14.13 -1.71 -3.02
C GLY A 9 -13.25 -0.52 -2.63
N PHE A 10 -12.96 0.39 -3.56
CA PHE A 10 -12.15 1.58 -3.30
C PHE A 10 -12.94 2.68 -2.58
N ILE A 11 -14.23 2.78 -2.87
CA ILE A 11 -15.15 3.71 -2.20
C ILE A 11 -16.35 2.92 -1.69
N ASN A 12 -16.67 3.07 -0.41
CA ASN A 12 -17.90 2.55 0.17
C ASN A 12 -18.91 3.69 0.38
N PRO A 13 -19.98 3.80 -0.42
CA PRO A 13 -20.96 4.86 -0.29
C PRO A 13 -21.64 4.93 1.08
N GLN A 14 -21.76 3.81 1.79
CA GLN A 14 -22.36 3.77 3.12
C GLN A 14 -21.47 4.41 4.20
N GLN A 15 -20.19 4.61 3.91
CA GLN A 15 -19.24 5.27 4.81
C GLN A 15 -19.10 6.78 4.52
N LEU A 16 -19.82 7.30 3.53
CA LEU A 16 -19.77 8.73 3.21
C LEU A 16 -20.45 9.55 4.31
N PRO A 17 -19.91 10.73 4.66
CA PRO A 17 -20.52 11.60 5.66
C PRO A 17 -21.91 12.07 5.21
N LEU A 18 -22.96 11.58 5.87
CA LEU A 18 -24.34 11.83 5.46
C LEU A 18 -24.69 13.33 5.42
N GLU A 19 -24.15 14.11 6.35
CA GLU A 19 -24.36 15.56 6.40
C GLU A 19 -23.77 16.26 5.17
N GLN A 20 -22.53 15.94 4.80
CA GLN A 20 -21.88 16.48 3.61
C GLN A 20 -22.63 16.08 2.34
N VAL A 21 -23.03 14.81 2.23
CA VAL A 21 -23.84 14.34 1.10
C VAL A 21 -25.15 15.10 1.01
N CYS A 22 -25.82 15.38 2.13
CA CYS A 22 -27.06 16.15 2.15
C CYS A 22 -26.86 17.59 1.67
N LEU A 23 -25.79 18.26 2.11
CA LEU A 23 -25.43 19.61 1.67
C LEU A 23 -25.18 19.67 0.16
N GLU A 24 -24.37 18.75 -0.36
CA GLU A 24 -24.04 18.70 -1.79
C GLU A 24 -25.24 18.32 -2.66
N VAL A 25 -26.10 17.41 -2.18
CA VAL A 25 -27.36 17.07 -2.85
C VAL A 25 -28.30 18.28 -2.91
N ALA A 26 -28.44 19.03 -1.81
CA ALA A 26 -29.26 20.23 -1.78
C ALA A 26 -28.74 21.29 -2.77
N ALA A 27 -27.42 21.50 -2.80
CA ALA A 27 -26.77 22.41 -3.75
C ALA A 27 -26.98 21.96 -5.21
N LEU A 28 -26.73 20.68 -5.52
CA LEU A 28 -26.90 20.11 -6.86
C LEU A 28 -28.34 20.27 -7.37
N LEU A 29 -29.32 20.05 -6.49
CA LEU A 29 -30.73 20.14 -6.84
C LEU A 29 -31.29 21.56 -6.76
N LYS A 30 -30.51 22.53 -6.27
CA LYS A 30 -30.93 23.93 -6.03
C LYS A 30 -32.15 24.00 -5.11
N VAL A 31 -32.16 23.19 -4.05
CA VAL A 31 -33.20 23.16 -3.02
C VAL A 31 -32.63 23.52 -1.66
N THR A 32 -33.49 23.92 -0.73
CA THR A 32 -33.09 24.12 0.67
C THR A 32 -33.05 22.80 1.43
N LEU A 33 -32.19 22.68 2.45
CA LEU A 33 -32.11 21.48 3.29
C LEU A 33 -33.45 21.10 3.92
N LYS A 34 -34.28 22.09 4.28
CA LYS A 34 -35.61 21.88 4.86
C LYS A 34 -36.58 21.18 3.91
N GLN A 35 -36.31 21.18 2.60
CA GLN A 35 -37.14 20.49 1.61
C GLN A 35 -36.77 19.01 1.47
N ILE A 36 -35.62 18.58 1.98
CA ILE A 36 -35.19 17.18 2.01
C ILE A 36 -35.74 16.54 3.30
N GLU A 37 -36.69 15.62 3.15
CA GLU A 37 -37.28 14.87 4.27
C GLU A 37 -36.36 13.73 4.70
N ARG A 38 -35.80 13.00 3.74
CA ARG A 38 -34.95 11.83 3.98
C ARG A 38 -33.97 11.65 2.84
N LEU A 39 -32.79 11.14 3.19
CA LEU A 39 -31.74 10.77 2.24
C LEU A 39 -31.21 9.38 2.60
N GLU A 40 -31.04 8.53 1.59
CA GLU A 40 -30.47 7.19 1.74
C GLU A 40 -29.33 6.95 0.75
N LEU A 41 -28.23 6.39 1.26
CA LEU A 41 -27.04 6.07 0.49
C LEU A 41 -27.12 4.61 0.02
N TRP A 42 -27.56 4.40 -1.21
CA TRP A 42 -27.59 3.06 -1.82
C TRP A 42 -26.27 2.80 -2.57
N PRO A 43 -25.93 1.54 -2.93
CA PRO A 43 -24.62 1.24 -3.51
C PRO A 43 -24.25 2.02 -4.78
N HIS A 44 -25.21 2.36 -5.65
CA HIS A 44 -24.92 3.02 -6.94
C HIS A 44 -25.54 4.42 -7.08
N GLN A 45 -26.42 4.78 -6.15
CA GLN A 45 -27.19 6.01 -6.21
C GLN A 45 -27.62 6.45 -4.82
N ILE A 46 -28.00 7.70 -4.73
CA ILE A 46 -28.58 8.32 -3.55
C ILE A 46 -30.06 8.43 -3.81
N TRP A 47 -30.88 7.93 -2.90
CA TRP A 47 -32.31 8.18 -2.91
C TRP A 47 -32.63 9.38 -2.02
N VAL A 48 -33.37 10.34 -2.56
CA VAL A 48 -33.76 11.56 -1.87
C VAL A 48 -35.28 11.64 -1.85
N LYS A 49 -35.88 11.79 -0.66
CA LYS A 49 -37.30 12.04 -0.46
C LYS A 49 -37.50 13.51 -0.08
N PHE A 50 -38.41 14.19 -0.77
CA PHE A 50 -38.79 15.57 -0.46
C PHE A 50 -40.05 15.62 0.40
N VAL A 51 -40.17 16.67 1.21
CA VAL A 51 -41.34 16.91 2.08
C VAL A 51 -42.65 16.96 1.28
N GLU A 52 -42.62 17.46 0.04
CA GLU A 52 -43.79 17.54 -0.85
C GLU A 52 -44.13 16.20 -1.56
N GLY A 53 -43.55 15.08 -1.12
CA GLY A 53 -43.96 13.73 -1.50
C GLY A 53 -43.31 13.17 -2.78
N ARG A 54 -42.50 13.95 -3.50
CA ARG A 54 -41.70 13.43 -4.63
C ARG A 54 -40.37 12.85 -4.13
N GLY A 55 -39.83 11.88 -4.86
CA GLY A 55 -38.50 11.32 -4.63
C GLY A 55 -37.63 11.41 -5.89
N LYS A 56 -36.31 11.47 -5.72
CA LYS A 56 -35.35 11.52 -6.83
C LYS A 56 -34.13 10.65 -6.56
N PHE A 57 -33.62 10.01 -7.61
CA PHE A 57 -32.34 9.32 -7.59
C PHE A 57 -31.24 10.22 -8.12
N ILE A 58 -30.09 10.22 -7.45
CA ILE A 58 -28.91 10.99 -7.81
C ILE A 58 -27.70 10.07 -7.86
N SER A 59 -26.88 10.18 -8.91
CA SER A 59 -25.59 9.48 -8.97
C SER A 59 -24.57 10.19 -8.08
N TYR A 60 -23.80 9.44 -7.28
CA TYR A 60 -22.69 9.98 -6.49
C TYR A 60 -21.71 10.78 -7.34
N ARG A 61 -21.50 10.36 -8.58
CA ARG A 61 -20.58 11.00 -9.54
C ARG A 61 -20.90 12.47 -9.82
N ARG A 62 -22.11 12.94 -9.50
CA ARG A 62 -22.52 14.35 -9.65
C ARG A 62 -22.12 15.21 -8.47
N LEU A 63 -21.67 14.61 -7.37
CA LEU A 63 -21.33 15.29 -6.14
C LEU A 63 -19.82 15.60 -6.11
N PRO A 64 -19.41 16.82 -5.71
CA PRO A 64 -18.01 17.15 -5.45
C PRO A 64 -17.28 16.12 -4.58
N LEU A 65 -17.95 15.58 -3.54
CA LEU A 65 -17.42 14.54 -2.67
C LEU A 65 -16.90 13.33 -3.46
N TRP A 66 -17.50 12.96 -4.59
CA TRP A 66 -17.03 11.82 -5.37
C TRP A 66 -15.62 12.04 -5.94
N VAL A 67 -15.32 13.28 -6.33
CA VAL A 67 -13.97 13.67 -6.76
C VAL A 67 -13.00 13.52 -5.61
N GLU A 68 -13.35 14.02 -4.43
CA GLU A 68 -12.55 13.95 -3.21
C GLU A 68 -12.27 12.49 -2.80
N GLN A 69 -13.28 11.63 -2.87
CA GLN A 69 -13.13 10.20 -2.56
C GLN A 69 -12.21 9.48 -3.56
N GLY A 70 -12.27 9.85 -4.85
CA GLY A 70 -11.32 9.34 -5.84
C GLY A 70 -9.87 9.76 -5.54
N ILE A 71 -9.65 11.02 -5.16
CA ILE A 71 -8.33 11.53 -4.74
C ILE A 71 -7.86 10.80 -3.48
N ALA A 72 -8.73 10.65 -2.48
CA ALA A 72 -8.40 9.93 -1.25
C ALA A 72 -8.04 8.46 -1.53
N ALA A 73 -8.76 7.79 -2.43
CA ALA A 73 -8.44 6.43 -2.85
C ALA A 73 -7.05 6.33 -3.49
N ILE A 74 -6.68 7.29 -4.35
CA ILE A 74 -5.33 7.39 -4.95
C ILE A 74 -4.28 7.55 -3.86
N ASN A 75 -4.46 8.51 -2.96
CA ASN A 75 -3.48 8.83 -1.91
C ASN A 75 -3.27 7.68 -0.91
N ASN A 76 -4.27 6.81 -0.75
CA ASN A 76 -4.20 5.64 0.12
C ASN A 76 -3.51 4.42 -0.51
N CYS A 77 -3.18 4.44 -1.80
CA CYS A 77 -2.39 3.39 -2.42
C CYS A 77 -0.97 3.35 -1.83
N ARG A 78 -0.46 2.15 -1.55
CA ARG A 78 0.85 1.95 -0.89
C ARG A 78 1.94 1.46 -1.82
N ASP A 79 1.57 1.00 -3.00
CA ASP A 79 2.48 0.40 -3.97
C ASP A 79 1.94 0.54 -5.39
N HIS A 80 2.79 0.28 -6.38
CA HIS A 80 2.40 0.36 -7.79
C HIS A 80 1.30 -0.65 -8.18
N SER A 81 1.16 -1.75 -7.44
CA SER A 81 0.15 -2.79 -7.72
C SER A 81 -1.26 -2.33 -7.33
N SER A 82 -1.41 -1.72 -6.16
CA SER A 82 -2.64 -1.11 -5.68
C SER A 82 -3.05 0.09 -6.52
N LEU A 83 -2.09 0.94 -6.91
CA LEU A 83 -2.34 2.00 -7.91
C LEU A 83 -2.90 1.39 -9.19
N LYS A 84 -2.22 0.40 -9.79
CA LYS A 84 -2.67 -0.22 -11.04
C LYS A 84 -4.10 -0.74 -10.99
N LEU A 85 -4.48 -1.41 -9.89
CA LEU A 85 -5.86 -1.88 -9.69
C LEU A 85 -6.86 -0.72 -9.62
N LEU A 86 -6.48 0.39 -8.96
CA LEU A 86 -7.30 1.59 -8.91
C LEU A 86 -7.44 2.26 -10.30
N ALA A 87 -6.38 2.29 -11.12
CA ALA A 87 -6.45 2.83 -12.48
C ALA A 87 -7.48 2.13 -13.37
N GLU A 88 -7.62 0.81 -13.23
CA GLU A 88 -8.66 0.06 -13.94
C GLU A 88 -10.05 0.56 -13.55
N ALA A 89 -10.28 0.79 -12.26
CA ALA A 89 -11.55 1.32 -11.76
C ALA A 89 -11.80 2.77 -12.21
N LEU A 90 -10.79 3.64 -12.11
CA LEU A 90 -10.88 5.03 -12.56
C LEU A 90 -11.12 5.13 -14.08
N SER A 91 -10.61 4.17 -14.87
CA SER A 91 -10.87 4.12 -16.32
C SER A 91 -12.34 3.84 -16.62
N VAL A 92 -12.99 2.96 -15.84
CA VAL A 92 -14.44 2.72 -15.96
C VAL A 92 -15.25 3.98 -15.61
N GLU A 93 -14.82 4.72 -14.59
CA GLU A 93 -15.46 5.99 -14.21
C GLU A 93 -15.31 7.04 -15.31
N ARG A 94 -14.12 7.17 -15.90
CA ARG A 94 -13.85 8.07 -17.03
C ARG A 94 -14.78 7.80 -18.20
N ASP A 95 -14.90 6.53 -18.59
CA ASP A 95 -15.64 6.12 -19.79
C ASP A 95 -17.17 6.28 -19.62
N TRP A 96 -17.66 6.30 -18.37
CA TRP A 96 -19.10 6.41 -18.08
C TRP A 96 -19.77 7.68 -18.66
N TYR A 97 -19.06 8.81 -18.67
CA TYR A 97 -19.62 10.10 -19.08
C TYR A 97 -19.31 10.49 -20.52
N GLN A 98 -18.47 9.74 -21.23
CA GLN A 98 -18.03 10.09 -22.58
C GLN A 98 -19.18 10.15 -23.59
N ASP A 99 -20.27 9.42 -23.34
CA ASP A 99 -21.46 9.37 -24.21
C ASP A 99 -22.58 10.34 -23.77
N SER A 100 -22.33 11.23 -22.80
CA SER A 100 -23.33 12.20 -22.34
C SER A 100 -23.49 13.38 -23.29
N ASN A 101 -24.73 13.75 -23.62
CA ASN A 101 -25.02 14.98 -24.38
C ASN A 101 -25.06 16.25 -23.51
N ASP A 102 -24.78 16.15 -22.21
CA ASP A 102 -24.78 17.26 -21.26
C ASP A 102 -23.39 17.92 -21.19
N SER A 103 -23.27 19.11 -21.79
CA SER A 103 -22.02 19.87 -21.87
C SER A 103 -21.47 20.31 -20.51
N GLU A 104 -22.33 20.69 -19.57
CA GLU A 104 -21.91 21.11 -18.22
C GLU A 104 -21.31 19.92 -17.46
N LEU A 105 -21.94 18.77 -17.61
CA LEU A 105 -21.49 17.51 -17.01
C LEU A 105 -20.16 17.03 -17.60
N LEU A 106 -19.96 17.17 -18.91
CA LEU A 106 -18.69 16.86 -19.58
C LEU A 106 -17.55 17.74 -19.05
N GLN A 107 -17.77 19.06 -18.92
CA GLN A 107 -16.76 19.98 -18.38
C GLN A 107 -16.39 19.65 -16.92
N GLN A 108 -17.40 19.36 -16.09
CA GLN A 108 -17.17 18.93 -14.70
C GLN A 108 -16.34 17.64 -14.65
N TRP A 109 -16.57 16.72 -15.58
CA TRP A 109 -15.86 15.46 -15.61
C TRP A 109 -14.43 15.59 -16.14
N ASP A 110 -14.19 16.43 -17.13
CA ASP A 110 -12.84 16.77 -17.59
C ASP A 110 -11.99 17.36 -16.45
N LEU A 111 -12.59 18.24 -15.64
CA LEU A 111 -11.95 18.76 -14.43
C LEU A 111 -11.64 17.65 -13.42
N THR A 112 -12.61 16.77 -13.17
CA THR A 112 -12.46 15.61 -12.26
C THR A 112 -11.31 14.71 -12.69
N ILE A 113 -11.26 14.34 -13.97
CA ILE A 113 -10.20 13.52 -14.55
C ILE A 113 -8.84 14.21 -14.42
N SER A 114 -8.77 15.52 -14.65
CA SER A 114 -7.54 16.29 -14.50
C SER A 114 -7.01 16.24 -13.06
N LEU A 115 -7.89 16.46 -12.07
CA LEU A 115 -7.54 16.39 -10.64
C LEU A 115 -7.05 14.99 -10.25
N TRP A 116 -7.74 13.94 -10.71
CA TRP A 116 -7.31 12.56 -10.46
C TRP A 116 -5.98 12.22 -11.13
N ARG A 117 -5.73 12.71 -12.35
CA ARG A 117 -4.44 12.52 -13.03
C ARG A 117 -3.30 13.22 -12.29
N GLN A 118 -3.55 14.41 -11.77
CA GLN A 118 -2.56 15.12 -10.97
C GLN A 118 -2.22 14.34 -9.69
N ALA A 119 -3.24 13.99 -8.90
CA ALA A 119 -3.05 13.22 -7.66
C ALA A 119 -2.35 11.87 -7.93
N TRP A 120 -2.69 11.22 -9.04
CA TRP A 120 -2.01 10.00 -9.48
C TRP A 120 -0.52 10.22 -9.76
N GLY A 121 -0.19 11.28 -10.50
CA GLY A 121 1.20 11.61 -10.84
C GLY A 121 2.04 11.85 -9.58
N GLU A 122 1.51 12.64 -8.64
CA GLU A 122 2.14 12.92 -7.34
C GLU A 122 2.33 11.62 -6.54
N LYS A 123 1.27 10.82 -6.38
CA LYS A 123 1.36 9.59 -5.59
C LYS A 123 2.26 8.52 -6.21
N SER A 124 2.24 8.40 -7.53
CA SER A 124 3.12 7.46 -8.24
C SER A 124 4.60 7.84 -8.04
N GLN A 125 4.93 9.14 -8.03
CA GLN A 125 6.28 9.61 -7.78
C GLN A 125 6.70 9.35 -6.33
N GLU A 126 5.82 9.61 -5.37
CA GLU A 126 6.04 9.32 -3.95
C GLU A 126 6.40 7.84 -3.73
N ILE A 127 5.59 6.92 -4.27
CA ILE A 127 5.84 5.47 -4.14
C ILE A 127 7.19 5.08 -4.76
N THR A 128 7.51 5.60 -5.95
CA THR A 128 8.80 5.32 -6.60
C THR A 128 9.97 5.83 -5.75
N GLN A 129 9.86 7.03 -5.16
CA GLN A 129 10.90 7.59 -4.30
C GLN A 129 11.07 6.77 -3.01
N GLU A 130 9.98 6.34 -2.37
CA GLU A 130 10.03 5.46 -1.21
C GLU A 130 10.68 4.11 -1.55
N GLU A 131 10.32 3.51 -2.70
CA GLU A 131 10.95 2.27 -3.17
C GLU A 131 12.45 2.44 -3.42
N GLU A 132 12.88 3.54 -4.02
CA GLU A 132 14.29 3.88 -4.26
C GLU A 132 15.06 4.09 -2.94
N GLN A 133 14.45 4.76 -1.95
CA GLN A 133 15.04 4.95 -0.63
C GLN A 133 15.20 3.64 0.14
N LEU A 134 14.24 2.71 0.00
CA LEU A 134 14.29 1.41 0.67
C LEU A 134 15.18 0.38 -0.05
N LYS A 135 15.48 0.60 -1.33
CA LYS A 135 16.34 -0.28 -2.13
C LYS A 135 17.71 -0.55 -1.51
N PRO A 136 18.51 0.44 -1.05
CA PRO A 136 19.79 0.19 -0.41
C PRO A 136 19.64 -0.59 0.90
N LEU A 137 18.61 -0.32 1.69
CA LEU A 137 18.34 -1.03 2.94
C LEU A 137 18.04 -2.52 2.67
N ARG A 138 17.19 -2.82 1.68
CA ARG A 138 16.90 -4.20 1.26
C ARG A 138 18.14 -4.89 0.71
N ALA A 139 18.95 -4.18 -0.08
CA ALA A 139 20.21 -4.72 -0.61
C ALA A 139 21.20 -5.04 0.52
N HIS A 140 21.31 -4.18 1.53
CA HIS A 140 22.12 -4.40 2.73
C HIS A 140 21.67 -5.63 3.52
N GLN A 141 20.37 -5.74 3.80
CA GLN A 141 19.78 -6.90 4.47
C GLN A 141 20.02 -8.21 3.70
N GLN A 142 19.91 -8.17 2.36
CA GLN A 142 20.19 -9.33 1.52
C GLN A 142 21.69 -9.69 1.52
N ALA A 143 22.58 -8.70 1.46
CA ALA A 143 24.02 -8.90 1.55
C ALA A 143 24.40 -9.55 2.89
N ALA A 144 23.85 -9.06 4.00
CA ALA A 144 24.04 -9.62 5.33
C ALA A 144 23.56 -11.08 5.44
N SER A 145 22.40 -11.39 4.84
CA SER A 145 21.85 -12.75 4.79
C SER A 145 22.73 -13.69 3.97
N ASN A 146 23.22 -13.25 2.81
CA ASN A 146 24.13 -14.03 1.97
C ASN A 146 25.48 -14.26 2.67
N TRP A 147 26.00 -13.23 3.34
CA TRP A 147 27.22 -13.30 4.14
C TRP A 147 27.11 -14.32 5.28
N LEU A 148 25.99 -14.29 6.03
CA LEU A 148 25.69 -15.27 7.07
C LEU A 148 25.65 -16.70 6.51
N GLN A 149 24.96 -16.92 5.39
CA GLN A 149 24.90 -18.23 4.74
C GLN A 149 26.28 -18.72 4.28
N ALA A 150 27.10 -17.84 3.72
CA ALA A 150 28.47 -18.19 3.31
C ALA A 150 29.30 -18.64 4.51
N TRP A 151 29.24 -17.91 5.62
CA TRP A 151 29.94 -18.29 6.85
C TRP A 151 29.40 -19.58 7.46
N GLN A 152 28.09 -19.82 7.44
CA GLN A 152 27.52 -21.08 7.88
C GLN A 152 28.10 -22.27 7.11
N GLN A 153 28.30 -22.14 5.80
CA GLN A 153 28.93 -23.18 4.98
C GLN A 153 30.41 -23.36 5.35
N VAL A 154 31.18 -22.28 5.47
CA VAL A 154 32.61 -22.36 5.83
C VAL A 154 32.81 -23.00 7.20
N LEU A 155 32.01 -22.60 8.20
CA LEU A 155 32.09 -23.12 9.56
C LEU A 155 31.71 -24.61 9.63
N HIS A 156 30.78 -25.07 8.79
CA HIS A 156 30.43 -26.48 8.70
C HIS A 156 31.62 -27.36 8.30
N PHE A 157 32.49 -26.87 7.41
CA PHE A 157 33.70 -27.60 6.98
C PHE A 157 34.91 -27.39 7.88
N CYS A 158 34.82 -26.55 8.92
CA CYS A 158 35.91 -26.36 9.87
C CYS A 158 36.09 -27.62 10.74
N SER A 159 37.27 -28.20 10.73
CA SER A 159 37.58 -29.50 11.35
C SER A 159 38.16 -29.44 12.76
N ASP A 160 38.63 -28.27 13.21
CA ASP A 160 39.30 -28.12 14.49
C ASP A 160 39.10 -26.72 15.09
N CYS A 161 39.29 -26.62 16.41
CA CYS A 161 39.09 -25.37 17.16
C CYS A 161 40.11 -24.27 16.81
N ASP A 162 41.33 -24.61 16.38
CA ASP A 162 42.37 -23.62 16.06
C ASP A 162 42.04 -22.92 14.74
N SER A 163 41.54 -23.67 13.77
CA SER A 163 40.98 -23.16 12.51
C SER A 163 39.74 -22.32 12.79
N LEU A 164 38.83 -22.76 13.68
CA LEU A 164 37.64 -21.98 14.05
C LEU A 164 38.01 -20.64 14.70
N ASN A 165 39.03 -20.61 15.55
CA ASN A 165 39.48 -19.39 16.22
C ASN A 165 40.08 -18.36 15.24
N ARG A 166 40.79 -18.83 14.20
CA ARG A 166 41.28 -17.96 13.12
C ARG A 166 40.13 -17.37 12.31
N LEU A 167 39.13 -18.20 11.96
CA LEU A 167 37.94 -17.74 11.25
C LEU A 167 37.11 -16.77 12.08
N ALA A 168 37.00 -16.97 13.40
CA ALA A 168 36.28 -16.08 14.29
C ALA A 168 36.81 -14.63 14.25
N THR A 169 38.14 -14.46 14.12
CA THR A 169 38.76 -13.13 14.01
C THR A 169 38.38 -12.43 12.69
N GLU A 170 38.38 -13.17 11.58
CA GLU A 170 37.98 -12.66 10.27
C GLU A 170 36.48 -12.30 10.24
N ILE A 171 35.66 -13.17 10.82
CA ILE A 171 34.22 -12.96 10.98
C ILE A 171 33.95 -11.69 11.79
N GLU A 172 34.66 -11.50 12.91
CA GLU A 172 34.51 -10.31 13.76
C GLU A 172 34.84 -9.03 13.01
N GLN A 173 35.91 -9.00 12.21
CA GLN A 173 36.25 -7.85 11.37
C GLN A 173 35.14 -7.53 10.37
N GLN A 174 34.67 -8.51 9.61
CA GLN A 174 33.61 -8.31 8.60
C GLN A 174 32.27 -7.96 9.23
N SER A 175 31.99 -8.44 10.45
CA SER A 175 30.72 -8.21 11.13
C SER A 175 30.42 -6.75 11.46
N HIS A 176 31.44 -5.88 11.46
CA HIS A 176 31.27 -4.44 11.66
C HIS A 176 30.40 -3.81 10.57
N GLU A 177 30.41 -4.36 9.35
CA GLU A 177 29.57 -3.89 8.23
C GLU A 177 28.08 -4.13 8.48
N PHE A 178 27.73 -5.16 9.25
CA PHE A 178 26.34 -5.57 9.53
C PHE A 178 25.94 -5.36 11.00
N ALA A 179 26.68 -4.53 11.73
CA ALA A 179 26.44 -4.27 13.16
C ALA A 179 25.07 -3.64 13.43
N ASP A 180 24.48 -2.99 12.42
CA ASP A 180 23.12 -2.43 12.45
C ASP A 180 22.01 -3.49 12.36
N LEU A 181 22.34 -4.74 12.07
CA LEU A 181 21.41 -5.87 11.92
C LEU A 181 21.56 -6.88 13.07
N PRO A 182 20.92 -6.64 14.24
CA PRO A 182 21.13 -7.46 15.43
C PRO A 182 20.71 -8.92 15.28
N GLU A 183 19.72 -9.21 14.43
CA GLU A 183 19.25 -10.56 14.16
C GLU A 183 20.31 -11.40 13.44
N ILE A 184 20.97 -10.83 12.42
CA ILE A 184 22.07 -11.47 11.69
C ILE A 184 23.24 -11.73 12.64
N MET A 185 23.57 -10.73 13.47
CA MET A 185 24.65 -10.84 14.45
C MET A 185 24.38 -11.90 15.52
N ALA A 186 23.14 -12.02 15.98
CA ALA A 186 22.73 -13.07 16.92
C ALA A 186 22.84 -14.47 16.28
N ALA A 187 22.34 -14.64 15.05
CA ALA A 187 22.40 -15.90 14.34
C ALA A 187 23.84 -16.37 14.10
N LEU A 188 24.74 -15.45 13.72
CA LEU A 188 26.16 -15.75 13.53
C LEU A 188 26.82 -16.26 14.81
N ARG A 189 26.59 -15.57 15.94
CA ARG A 189 27.12 -15.98 17.25
C ARG A 189 26.64 -17.37 17.64
N GLN A 190 25.36 -17.67 17.38
CA GLN A 190 24.79 -18.98 17.65
C GLN A 190 25.46 -20.08 16.81
N ILE A 191 25.68 -19.85 15.52
CA ILE A 191 26.35 -20.83 14.64
C ILE A 191 27.79 -21.07 15.09
N LEU A 192 28.54 -20.02 15.43
CA LEU A 192 29.91 -20.13 15.96
C LEU A 192 29.96 -20.92 17.27
N GLN A 193 29.08 -20.59 18.21
CA GLN A 193 29.02 -21.26 19.51
C GLN A 193 28.65 -22.73 19.36
N GLN A 194 27.67 -23.04 18.52
CA GLN A 194 27.26 -24.41 18.23
C GLN A 194 28.44 -25.21 17.65
N ARG A 195 29.15 -24.65 16.66
CA ARG A 195 30.27 -25.35 16.01
C ARG A 195 31.44 -25.57 16.97
N TRP A 196 31.72 -24.60 17.84
CA TRP A 196 32.76 -24.74 18.87
C TRP A 196 32.43 -25.89 19.84
N LEU A 197 31.17 -25.98 20.30
CA LEU A 197 30.72 -27.08 21.15
C LEU A 197 30.91 -28.44 20.46
N GLU A 198 30.46 -28.57 19.21
CA GLU A 198 30.60 -29.81 18.41
C GLU A 198 32.06 -30.28 18.34
N LEU A 199 33.00 -29.38 18.00
CA LEU A 199 34.43 -29.69 17.87
C LEU A 199 35.11 -29.96 19.22
N SER A 200 34.69 -29.26 20.28
CA SER A 200 35.23 -29.47 21.63
C SER A 200 34.82 -30.82 22.22
N HIS A 201 33.62 -31.31 21.91
CA HIS A 201 33.13 -32.60 22.37
C HIS A 201 33.71 -33.79 21.58
N THR A 202 34.04 -33.62 20.30
CA THR A 202 34.69 -34.68 19.49
C THR A 202 36.12 -34.96 19.96
N LYS A 203 36.89 -33.94 20.36
CA LYS A 203 38.22 -34.12 20.96
C LYS A 203 38.24 -34.94 22.26
N VAL A 204 37.13 -35.00 23.00
CA VAL A 204 37.02 -35.79 24.24
C VAL A 204 36.71 -37.26 23.96
N ALA A 205 36.05 -37.57 22.85
CA ALA A 205 35.70 -38.94 22.47
C ALA A 205 36.87 -39.73 21.87
N ASP A 206 37.79 -39.06 21.15
CA ASP A 206 38.98 -39.69 20.55
C ASP A 206 40.15 -39.88 21.54
N ALA A 207 40.01 -39.41 22.79
CA ALA A 207 41.04 -39.48 23.83
C ALA A 207 40.77 -40.57 24.89
N VAL A 208 39.78 -41.45 24.66
CA VAL A 208 39.40 -42.60 25.50
C VAL A 208 39.64 -43.89 24.72
#